data_AF-A0A351Z1C8-F1
#
_entry.id   AF-A0A351Z1C8-F1
#
_cell.length_a   1.000
_cell.length_b   1.000
_cell.length_c   1.000
_cell.angle_alpha   90.00
_cell.angle_beta   90.00
_cell.angle_gamma   90.00
#
_symmetry.space_group_name_H-M   'P 1'
#
loop_
_entity.id
_entity.type
_entity.pdbx_description
1 polymer ?
#
loop_
_entity_poly.entity_id
_entity_poly.type
_entity_poly.pdbx_seq_one_letter_code
_entity_poly.pdbx_strand_id
1 'polypeptide(L)' 'MNMHIGILKEGDEILSVTKEFIAVRRKNHEVDLIPLVEDPKFGLRVDTAKIVTIGFGNNEISVETENGDLVMNF' A
#
# COMPACT_ATOMS: atom_id res chain seq x y z
N MET A 1 6.09 -25.44 -2.54
CA MET A 1 6.21 -24.11 -3.17
C MET A 1 6.55 -23.12 -2.08
N ASN A 2 7.55 -22.26 -2.28
CA ASN A 2 7.86 -21.19 -1.33
C ASN A 2 7.33 -19.88 -1.91
N MET A 3 6.51 -19.15 -1.14
CA MET A 3 5.94 -17.87 -1.57
C MET A 3 6.77 -16.73 -0.98
N HIS A 4 7.10 -15.74 -1.80
CA HIS A 4 7.90 -14.59 -1.39
C HIS A 4 7.29 -13.31 -1.95
N ILE A 5 7.05 -12.32 -1.09
CA ILE A 5 6.48 -11.01 -1.45
C ILE A 5 7.55 -9.93 -1.19
N GLY A 6 8.18 -9.44 -2.27
CA GLY A 6 9.25 -8.45 -2.20
C GLY A 6 8.76 -7.01 -2.34
N ILE A 7 8.06 -6.50 -1.31
CA ILE A 7 7.42 -5.16 -1.32
C ILE A 7 8.17 -4.09 -0.52
N LEU A 8 9.25 -4.48 0.17
CA LEU A 8 10.07 -3.59 0.99
C LEU A 8 11.31 -3.13 0.22
N LYS A 9 11.68 -1.87 0.42
CA LYS A 9 12.98 -1.30 0.05
C LYS A 9 13.86 -1.16 1.30
N GLU A 10 15.15 -0.90 1.10
CA GLU A 10 16.06 -0.64 2.22
C GLU A 10 15.59 0.55 3.07
N GLY A 11 15.43 0.31 4.38
CA GLY A 11 14.93 1.29 5.34
C GLY A 11 13.41 1.28 5.55
N ASP A 12 12.67 0.44 4.83
CA ASP A 12 11.25 0.21 5.11
C ASP A 12 11.08 -0.74 6.30
N GLU A 13 9.94 -0.63 6.98
CA GLU A 13 9.58 -1.46 8.14
C GLU A 13 8.12 -1.90 8.06
N ILE A 14 7.86 -3.19 8.33
CA ILE A 14 6.49 -3.69 8.46
C ILE A 14 5.94 -3.27 9.83
N LEU A 15 4.83 -2.53 9.84
CA LEU A 15 4.11 -2.18 11.06
C LEU A 15 3.03 -3.21 11.43
N SER A 16 2.36 -3.80 10.44
CA SER A 16 1.30 -4.78 10.65
C SER A 16 1.06 -5.63 9.41
N VAL A 17 0.58 -6.86 9.62
CA VAL A 17 0.14 -7.79 8.57
C VAL A 17 -1.23 -8.33 8.98
N THR A 18 -2.22 -8.18 8.10
CA THR A 18 -3.55 -8.77 8.25
C THR A 18 -3.86 -9.67 7.04
N LYS A 19 -5.06 -10.23 6.98
CA LYS A 19 -5.53 -10.93 5.77
C LYS A 19 -5.85 -9.98 4.62
N GLU A 20 -6.04 -8.70 4.91
CA GLU A 20 -6.53 -7.68 3.98
C GLU A 20 -5.43 -6.75 3.49
N PHE A 21 -4.37 -6.52 4.29
CA PHE A 21 -3.29 -5.63 3.91
C PHE A 21 -2.01 -5.86 4.72
N ILE A 22 -0.90 -5.30 4.21
CA ILE A 22 0.36 -5.12 4.91
C ILE A 22 0.59 -3.61 5.09
N ALA A 23 0.77 -3.16 6.32
CA ALA A 23 1.14 -1.78 6.60
C ALA A 23 2.66 -1.66 6.63
N VAL A 24 3.23 -0.83 5.75
CA VAL A 24 4.67 -0.61 5.64
C VAL A 24 4.98 0.85 5.92
N ARG A 25 5.77 1.10 6.97
CA ARG A 25 6.40 2.40 7.18
C ARG A 25 7.56 2.53 6.20
N ARG A 26 7.48 3.52 5.33
CA ARG A 26 8.53 3.89 4.39
C ARG A 26 9.64 4.67 5.10
N LYS A 27 10.80 4.76 4.47
CA LYS A 27 11.95 5.53 4.99
C LYS A 27 11.62 7.01 5.29
N ASN A 28 10.68 7.60 4.57
CA ASN A 28 10.20 8.98 4.79
C ASN A 28 9.14 9.09 5.91
N HIS A 29 8.87 8.00 6.65
CA HIS A 29 7.88 7.87 7.72
C HIS A 29 6.41 7.84 7.27
N GLU A 30 6.11 7.94 5.98
CA GLU A 30 4.77 7.65 5.47
C GLU A 30 4.46 6.15 5.60
N VAL A 31 3.18 5.81 5.62
CA VAL A 31 2.73 4.42 5.75
C VAL A 31 1.94 4.03 4.52
N ASP A 32 2.43 3.03 3.79
CA ASP A 32 1.65 2.39 2.74
C ASP A 32 0.79 1.27 3.32
N LEU A 33 -0.50 1.31 3.06
CA LEU A 33 -1.40 0.17 3.20
C LEU A 33 -1.42 -0.58 1.87
N ILE A 34 -0.77 -1.74 1.86
CA ILE A 34 -0.59 -2.58 0.68
C ILE A 34 -1.64 -3.70 0.73
N PRO A 35 -2.70 -3.66 -0.10
CA PRO A 35 -3.78 -4.61 -0.01
C PRO A 35 -3.36 -6.02 -0.44
N LEU A 36 -3.90 -7.00 0.27
CA LEU A 36 -3.77 -8.41 -0.01
C LEU A 36 -5.08 -8.97 -0.57
N VAL A 37 -4.97 -9.79 -1.59
CA VAL A 37 -6.10 -10.46 -2.22
C VAL A 37 -5.80 -11.95 -2.36
N GLU A 38 -6.77 -12.79 -2.00
CA GLU A 38 -6.68 -14.23 -2.26
C GLU A 38 -7.13 -14.52 -3.69
N ASP A 39 -6.21 -15.03 -4.51
CA ASP A 39 -6.50 -15.55 -5.83
C ASP A 39 -6.75 -17.06 -5.74
N PRO A 40 -7.92 -17.57 -6.18
CA PRO A 40 -8.26 -19.00 -6.07
C PRO A 40 -7.27 -19.95 -6.76
N LYS A 41 -6.52 -19.47 -7.75
CA LYS A 41 -5.59 -20.28 -8.55
C LYS A 41 -4.13 -20.08 -8.13
N PHE A 42 -3.78 -18.87 -7.68
CA PHE A 42 -2.39 -18.48 -7.43
C PHE A 42 -2.07 -18.19 -5.96
N GLY A 43 -3.07 -18.22 -5.07
CA GLY A 43 -2.92 -17.95 -3.65
C GLY A 43 -2.88 -16.46 -3.32
N LEU A 44 -2.21 -16.08 -2.24
CA LEU A 44 -2.13 -14.70 -1.78
C LEU A 44 -1.36 -13.81 -2.79
N ARG A 45 -1.93 -12.66 -3.14
CA ARG A 45 -1.32 -11.64 -4.02
C ARG A 45 -1.45 -10.25 -3.42
N VAL A 46 -0.67 -9.32 -3.97
CA VAL A 46 -0.74 -7.89 -3.66
C VAL A 46 -1.51 -7.16 -4.76
N ASP A 47 -2.49 -6.34 -4.40
CA ASP A 47 -3.19 -5.43 -5.33
C ASP A 47 -2.46 -4.09 -5.36
N THR A 48 -1.44 -3.97 -6.23
CA THR A 48 -0.60 -2.77 -6.30
C THR A 48 -1.34 -1.53 -6.82
N ALA A 49 -2.48 -1.72 -7.49
CA ALA A 49 -3.28 -0.61 -8.02
C ALA A 49 -4.10 0.11 -6.94
N LYS A 50 -4.20 -0.47 -5.74
CA LYS A 50 -5.01 0.07 -4.63
C LYS A 50 -4.17 0.36 -3.38
N ILE A 51 -2.87 0.58 -3.55
CA ILE A 51 -2.02 1.02 -2.44
C ILE A 51 -2.48 2.42 -2.01
N VAL A 52 -2.69 2.58 -0.72
CA VAL A 52 -3.01 3.88 -0.10
C VAL A 52 -1.82 4.29 0.74
N THR A 53 -1.30 5.49 0.51
CA THR A 53 -0.24 6.09 1.32
C THR A 53 -0.86 7.05 2.34
N ILE A 54 -0.51 6.86 3.62
CA ILE A 54 -0.88 7.73 4.73
C ILE A 54 0.36 8.54 5.10
N GLY A 55 0.31 9.83 4.82
CA GLY A 55 1.38 10.78 5.14
C GLY A 55 0.94 11.88 6.11
N PHE A 56 1.85 12.82 6.37
CA PHE A 56 1.55 14.03 7.13
C PHE A 56 0.76 15.03 6.27
N GLY A 57 -0.26 15.67 6.83
CA GLY A 57 -1.08 16.64 6.09
C GLY A 57 -2.17 17.29 6.94
N ASN A 58 -3.09 18.01 6.30
CA ASN A 58 -4.18 18.75 6.94
C ASN A 58 -5.53 17.99 6.89
N ASN A 59 -5.52 16.67 7.10
CA ASN A 59 -6.69 15.79 6.95
C ASN A 59 -7.31 15.81 5.53
N GLU A 60 -6.46 15.72 4.51
CA GLU A 60 -6.87 15.76 3.10
C GLU A 60 -6.83 14.36 2.49
N ILE A 61 -7.77 14.05 1.60
CA ILE A 61 -7.74 12.82 0.79
C ILE A 61 -7.50 13.22 -0.66
N SER A 62 -6.36 12.78 -1.23
CA SER A 62 -5.99 13.04 -2.61
C SER A 62 -5.95 11.77 -3.45
N VAL A 63 -6.46 11.84 -4.68
CA VAL A 63 -6.36 10.77 -5.67
C VAL A 63 -5.79 11.35 -6.96
N GLU A 64 -4.73 10.74 -7.47
CA GLU A 64 -4.22 11.03 -8.80
C GLU A 64 -5.03 10.23 -9.83
N THR A 65 -5.56 10.92 -10.82
CA THR A 65 -6.31 10.32 -11.92
C THR A 65 -5.38 9.73 -12.98
N GLU A 66 -5.90 8.90 -13.89
CA GLU A 66 -5.13 8.34 -15.01
C GLU A 66 -4.50 9.42 -15.92
N ASN A 67 -5.05 10.64 -15.92
CA ASN A 67 -4.54 11.77 -16.70
C ASN A 67 -3.48 12.60 -15.95
N GLY A 68 -3.15 12.24 -14.70
CA GLY A 68 -2.22 12.98 -13.84
C GLY A 68 -2.86 14.14 -13.07
N ASP A 69 -4.18 14.33 -13.16
CA ASP A 69 -4.88 15.35 -12.36
C ASP A 69 -5.01 14.89 -10.91
N LEU A 70 -4.76 15.78 -9.95
CA LEU A 70 -4.96 15.54 -8.52
C LEU A 70 -6.36 16.02 -8.09
N VAL A 71 -7.19 15.08 -7.62
CA VAL A 71 -8.49 15.37 -7.02
C VAL A 71 -8.35 15.33 -5.50
N MET A 72 -8.77 16.40 -4.81
CA MET A 72 -8.73 16.50 -3.35
C MET A 72 -10.15 16.56 -2.76
N ASN A 73 -10.34 15.90 -1.63
CA ASN A 73 -11.56 16.00 -0.81
C ASN A 73 -11.20 16.40 0.63
N PHE A 74 -12.09 17.15 1.28
CA PHE A 74 -11.92 17.74 2.62
C PHE A 74 -13.03 17.32 3.58
#